data_AF-A0A8H5ESZ6-F1
#
_entry.id   AF-A0A8H5ESZ6-F1
#
_cell.length_a   1.000
_cell.length_b   1.000
_cell.length_c   1.000
_cell.angle_alpha   90.00
_cell.angle_beta   90.00
_cell.angle_gamma   90.00
#
_symmetry.space_group_name_H-M   'P 1'
#
loop_
_entity.id
_entity.type
_entity.pdbx_description
1 polymer ?
#
loop_
_entity_poly.entity_id
_entity_poly.type
_entity_poly.pdbx_seq_one_letter_code
_entity_poly.pdbx_strand_id
1 'polypeptide(L)'
;MIAGDGSAADPASNGIATVLASLTHQALPGGMADGVDYLTITKSQIDFLNSDKVPKTPEGAISHRVEQLQLWSDFVYMVPPVLGYYGVLTKTRSYLVDAYVQCRLYRQYLRDGSTGLWRHVLLGTRVDGVPNDPGFWSTGNGWAAAGMLRVYATIKNSEFAGSMKNEMNDLKTWVEEVHIAMYSQLDSSNVFTNYADQSPTSARNFYDASSTALMAGTVFRYMVEMRDKKYKYMDRAQTAWDTLFATNSTNLDNGDNFIGYSHFTEDGWLTPTVNPNDYSIQGTHSPEGQAFVVMLHAARRDWQAMNGGLNFQVHVGLLLFSIVATVIWAI
;
A
#
# COMPACT_ATOMS: atom_id res chain seq x y z
N MET A 1 -13.32 -3.67 14.78
CA MET A 1 -13.64 -4.94 14.10
C MET A 1 -14.82 -4.75 13.17
N ILE A 2 -14.67 -5.13 11.90
CA ILE A 2 -15.82 -5.45 11.05
C ILE A 2 -16.17 -6.90 11.37
N ALA A 3 -17.34 -7.13 11.96
CA ALA A 3 -17.75 -8.48 12.34
C ALA A 3 -18.01 -9.32 11.07
N GLY A 4 -17.43 -10.52 10.99
CA GLY A 4 -17.77 -11.53 9.97
C GLY A 4 -16.78 -11.73 8.81
N ASP A 5 -15.76 -10.87 8.66
CA ASP A 5 -14.81 -10.97 7.52
C ASP A 5 -13.71 -12.04 7.74
N GLY A 6 -13.44 -12.40 9.00
CA GLY A 6 -12.45 -13.42 9.38
C GLY A 6 -10.99 -12.96 9.28
N SER A 7 -10.75 -11.78 8.72
CA SER A 7 -9.45 -11.10 8.74
C SER A 7 -9.17 -10.46 10.10
N ALA A 8 -7.98 -10.69 10.63
CA ALA A 8 -7.46 -9.98 11.80
C ALA A 8 -6.81 -8.64 11.40
N ALA A 9 -6.24 -8.59 10.19
CA ALA A 9 -5.37 -7.52 9.73
C ALA A 9 -6.11 -6.38 9.03
N ASP A 10 -7.07 -6.67 8.15
CA ASP A 10 -7.70 -5.64 7.30
C ASP A 10 -8.36 -4.51 8.10
N PRO A 11 -9.08 -4.79 9.22
CA PRO A 11 -9.64 -3.72 10.04
C PRO A 11 -8.57 -2.79 10.65
N ALA A 12 -7.32 -3.24 10.80
CA ALA A 12 -6.23 -2.46 11.37
C ALA A 12 -5.75 -1.34 10.46
N SER A 13 -5.92 -1.48 9.13
CA SER A 13 -5.57 -0.45 8.14
C SER A 13 -6.29 0.89 8.38
N ASN A 14 -7.52 0.84 8.93
CA ASN A 14 -8.30 2.00 9.31
C ASN A 14 -7.75 2.73 10.55
N GLY A 15 -6.86 2.08 11.31
CA GLY A 15 -6.34 2.60 12.57
C GLY A 15 -5.54 3.90 12.42
N ILE A 16 -5.00 4.17 11.23
CA ILE A 16 -4.28 5.42 10.96
C ILE A 16 -5.26 6.59 10.91
N ALA A 17 -6.43 6.41 10.29
CA ALA A 17 -7.47 7.43 10.26
C ALA A 17 -7.99 7.74 11.67
N THR A 18 -8.14 6.72 12.53
CA THR A 18 -8.56 6.93 13.93
C THR A 18 -7.48 7.59 14.77
N VAL A 19 -6.20 7.25 14.57
CA VAL A 19 -5.07 7.96 15.20
C VAL A 19 -5.08 9.44 14.81
N LEU A 20 -5.28 9.75 13.52
CA LEU A 20 -5.33 11.13 13.04
C LEU A 20 -6.56 11.88 13.56
N ALA A 21 -7.73 11.25 13.60
CA ALA A 21 -8.94 11.84 14.18
C ALA A 21 -8.75 12.19 15.67
N SER A 22 -7.96 11.40 16.41
CA SER A 22 -7.64 11.70 17.81
C SER A 22 -6.80 12.96 17.99
N LEU A 23 -5.97 13.31 16.99
CA LEU A 23 -5.11 14.50 16.98
C LEU A 23 -5.85 15.79 16.64
N THR A 24 -6.88 15.71 15.79
CA THR A 24 -7.56 16.91 15.29
C THR A 24 -8.66 17.41 16.21
N HIS A 25 -9.14 16.60 17.17
CA HIS A 25 -10.30 16.86 18.02
C HIS A 25 -11.57 17.30 17.23
N GLN A 26 -11.60 17.05 15.91
CA GLN A 26 -12.69 17.48 15.05
C GLN A 26 -13.81 16.44 15.09
N ALA A 27 -14.97 16.84 15.64
CA ALA A 27 -16.20 16.12 15.42
C ALA A 27 -16.55 16.15 13.92
N LEU A 28 -16.86 15.00 13.33
CA LEU A 28 -17.28 14.92 11.93
C LEU A 28 -18.58 15.73 11.72
N PRO A 29 -18.73 16.48 10.60
CA PRO A 29 -19.98 17.15 10.26
C PRO A 29 -21.08 16.10 10.07
N GLY A 30 -22.14 16.15 10.88
CA GLY A 30 -23.22 15.15 10.87
C GLY A 30 -23.36 14.32 12.16
N GLY A 31 -22.51 14.55 13.16
CA GLY A 31 -22.82 14.23 14.55
C GLY A 31 -22.49 12.80 14.97
N MET A 32 -21.22 12.58 15.29
CA MET A 32 -20.89 12.15 16.65
C MET A 32 -19.90 13.16 17.21
N ALA A 33 -20.44 14.23 17.80
CA ALA A 33 -19.71 14.94 18.85
C ALA A 33 -20.09 14.22 20.14
N ASP A 34 -19.37 13.19 20.58
CA ASP A 34 -19.68 12.50 21.84
C ASP A 34 -18.54 11.61 22.31
N GLY A 35 -17.51 12.17 22.98
CA GLY A 35 -16.62 11.38 23.85
C GLY A 35 -15.96 10.13 23.24
N VAL A 36 -15.90 10.00 21.90
CA VAL A 36 -15.34 8.83 21.23
C VAL A 36 -13.83 8.92 21.33
N ASP A 37 -13.27 8.07 22.18
CA ASP A 37 -11.83 7.93 22.29
C ASP A 37 -11.30 7.07 21.15
N TYR A 38 -11.03 7.73 20.01
CA TYR A 38 -10.44 7.09 18.82
C TYR A 38 -9.09 6.43 19.11
N LEU A 39 -8.35 6.94 20.10
CA LEU A 39 -7.09 6.35 20.51
C LEU A 39 -7.32 5.02 21.22
N THR A 40 -8.32 4.94 22.10
CA THR A 40 -8.77 3.69 22.74
C THR A 40 -9.31 2.69 21.70
N ILE A 41 -10.02 3.14 20.66
CA ILE A 41 -10.46 2.25 19.57
C ILE A 41 -9.25 1.66 18.83
N THR A 42 -8.28 2.50 18.49
CA THR A 42 -7.03 2.05 17.84
C THR A 42 -6.30 1.05 18.72
N LYS A 43 -6.14 1.36 20.01
CA LYS A 43 -5.52 0.48 21.00
C LYS A 43 -6.25 -0.86 21.11
N SER A 44 -7.58 -0.86 21.12
CA SER A 44 -8.37 -2.10 21.16
C SER A 44 -8.12 -3.00 19.95
N GLN A 45 -7.92 -2.42 18.76
CA GLN A 45 -7.56 -3.18 17.56
C GLN A 45 -6.14 -3.76 17.66
N ILE A 46 -5.18 -2.99 18.18
CA ILE A 46 -3.80 -3.45 18.45
C ILE A 46 -3.79 -4.58 19.50
N ASP A 47 -4.60 -4.46 20.54
CA ASP A 47 -4.72 -5.49 21.59
C ASP A 47 -5.34 -6.77 21.05
N PHE A 48 -6.35 -6.65 20.18
CA PHE A 48 -6.95 -7.80 19.50
C PHE A 48 -5.91 -8.55 18.65
N LEU A 49 -5.14 -7.83 17.83
CA LEU A 49 -4.03 -8.39 17.03
C LEU A 49 -3.00 -9.14 17.89
N ASN A 50 -2.80 -8.70 19.13
CA ASN A 50 -1.83 -9.29 20.04
C ASN A 50 -2.39 -10.40 20.95
N SER A 51 -3.71 -10.57 21.00
CA SER A 51 -4.38 -11.55 21.85
C SER A 51 -4.21 -12.99 21.36
N ASP A 52 -4.52 -13.95 22.23
CA ASP A 52 -4.52 -15.39 21.90
C ASP A 52 -5.58 -15.79 20.87
N LYS A 53 -6.43 -14.86 20.43
CA LYS A 53 -7.42 -15.09 19.36
C LYS A 53 -6.81 -15.00 17.96
N VAL A 54 -5.68 -14.34 17.81
CA VAL A 54 -5.01 -14.18 16.51
C VAL A 54 -3.76 -15.06 16.52
N PRO A 55 -3.70 -16.12 15.67
CA PRO A 55 -2.54 -16.99 15.61
C PRO A 55 -1.26 -16.22 15.29
N LYS A 56 -0.11 -16.73 15.75
CA LYS A 56 1.21 -16.18 15.42
C LYS A 56 2.14 -17.32 15.01
N THR A 57 3.13 -17.02 14.18
CA THR A 57 4.25 -17.95 13.96
C THR A 57 5.07 -18.10 15.25
N PRO A 58 5.93 -19.14 15.37
CA PRO A 58 6.81 -19.28 16.53
C PRO A 58 7.72 -18.07 16.78
N GLU A 59 8.11 -17.34 15.72
CA GLU A 59 8.92 -16.12 15.78
C GLU A 59 8.08 -14.85 16.08
N GLY A 60 6.76 -14.97 16.17
CA GLY A 60 5.85 -13.90 16.55
C GLY A 60 5.23 -13.11 15.39
N ALA A 61 5.25 -13.62 14.15
CA ALA A 61 4.58 -12.95 13.04
C ALA A 61 3.06 -13.12 13.21
N ILE A 62 2.32 -12.02 13.26
CA ILE A 62 0.88 -12.03 13.51
C ILE A 62 0.18 -12.52 12.24
N SER A 63 -0.77 -13.44 12.40
CA SER A 63 -1.57 -13.95 11.30
C SER A 63 -2.45 -12.87 10.68
N HIS A 64 -2.62 -12.92 9.37
CA HIS A 64 -3.59 -12.12 8.65
C HIS A 64 -5.03 -12.58 8.94
N ARG A 65 -5.23 -13.87 9.24
CA ARG A 65 -6.55 -14.49 9.54
C ARG A 65 -6.69 -14.86 11.02
N VAL A 66 -7.92 -14.81 11.53
CA VAL A 66 -8.25 -15.23 12.90
C VAL A 66 -8.35 -16.76 13.01
N GLU A 67 -8.98 -17.41 12.04
CA GLU A 67 -9.36 -18.83 12.14
C GLU A 67 -8.19 -19.81 12.00
N GLN A 68 -7.11 -19.39 11.34
CA GLN A 68 -5.93 -20.19 11.10
C GLN A 68 -4.73 -19.28 10.81
N LEU A 69 -3.53 -19.81 11.04
CA LEU A 69 -2.29 -19.08 10.74
C LEU A 69 -2.07 -18.96 9.23
N GLN A 70 -2.20 -17.75 8.71
CA GLN A 70 -1.84 -17.40 7.33
C GLN A 70 -1.09 -16.08 7.29
N LEU A 71 -0.08 -16.00 6.44
CA LEU A 71 0.67 -14.78 6.19
C LEU A 71 0.37 -14.32 4.77
N TRP A 72 -0.20 -13.12 4.66
CA TRP A 72 -0.57 -12.49 3.40
C TRP A 72 0.33 -11.25 3.19
N SER A 73 0.85 -11.05 1.98
CA SER A 73 1.72 -9.90 1.66
C SER A 73 1.11 -8.55 2.05
N ASP A 74 -0.21 -8.46 1.97
CA ASP A 74 -1.09 -7.33 2.27
C ASP A 74 -0.93 -6.85 3.71
N PHE A 75 -0.68 -7.79 4.64
CA PHE A 75 -0.51 -7.51 6.06
C PHE A 75 0.50 -6.39 6.33
N VAL A 76 1.57 -6.32 5.52
CA VAL A 76 2.65 -5.36 5.67
C VAL A 76 2.16 -3.91 5.51
N TYR A 77 1.08 -3.71 4.74
CA TYR A 77 0.40 -2.41 4.65
C TYR A 77 -0.68 -2.23 5.73
N MET A 78 -1.37 -3.30 6.11
CA MET A 78 -2.52 -3.20 7.02
C MET A 78 -2.13 -2.95 8.49
N VAL A 79 -1.10 -3.65 9.00
CA VAL A 79 -0.83 -3.69 10.45
C VAL A 79 0.42 -2.90 10.88
N PRO A 80 1.62 -3.10 10.29
CA PRO A 80 2.82 -2.39 10.75
C PRO A 80 2.66 -0.86 10.79
N PRO A 81 2.03 -0.19 9.80
CA PRO A 81 1.86 1.26 9.87
C PRO A 81 1.04 1.72 11.07
N VAL A 82 -0.10 1.10 11.39
CA VAL A 82 -0.90 1.52 12.56
C VAL A 82 -0.13 1.35 13.88
N LEU A 83 0.69 0.31 14.03
CA LEU A 83 1.57 0.14 15.20
C LEU A 83 2.55 1.32 15.31
N GLY A 84 3.21 1.66 14.20
CA GLY A 84 4.15 2.78 14.16
C GLY A 84 3.50 4.11 14.55
N TYR A 85 2.35 4.44 13.95
CA TYR A 85 1.64 5.70 14.19
C TYR A 85 1.15 5.79 15.63
N TYR A 86 0.58 4.71 16.16
CA TYR A 86 0.18 4.64 17.56
C TYR A 86 1.38 4.83 18.49
N GLY A 87 2.53 4.23 18.17
CA GLY A 87 3.77 4.39 18.91
C GLY A 87 4.29 5.83 18.94
N VAL A 88 4.23 6.54 17.81
CA VAL A 88 4.62 7.96 17.74
C VAL A 88 3.68 8.81 18.60
N LEU A 89 2.37 8.63 18.44
CA LEU A 89 1.38 9.42 19.18
C LEU A 89 1.48 9.21 20.69
N THR A 90 1.71 7.97 21.12
CA THR A 90 1.84 7.59 22.53
C THR A 90 3.28 7.68 23.05
N LYS A 91 4.23 8.17 22.24
CA LYS A 91 5.66 8.25 22.57
C LYS A 91 6.24 6.93 23.11
N THR A 92 5.80 5.82 22.54
CA THR A 92 6.14 4.47 23.00
C THR A 92 6.93 3.73 21.93
N ARG A 93 8.27 3.71 22.09
CA ARG A 93 9.22 3.13 21.11
C ARG A 93 8.93 1.67 20.76
N SER A 94 8.44 0.87 21.70
CA SER A 94 8.20 -0.56 21.47
C SER A 94 7.24 -0.81 20.32
N TYR A 95 6.20 0.02 20.11
CA TYR A 95 5.30 -0.16 18.96
C TYR A 95 5.96 0.12 17.61
N LEU A 96 6.94 1.04 17.55
CA LEU A 96 7.72 1.25 16.33
C LEU A 96 8.66 0.06 16.06
N VAL A 97 9.23 -0.52 17.12
CA VAL A 97 10.02 -1.75 17.01
C VAL A 97 9.14 -2.90 16.54
N ASP A 98 7.93 -3.05 17.09
CA ASP A 98 6.97 -4.09 16.67
C ASP A 98 6.57 -3.92 15.20
N ALA A 99 6.32 -2.68 14.75
CA ALA A 99 6.06 -2.38 13.34
C ALA A 99 7.20 -2.89 12.44
N TYR A 100 8.44 -2.54 12.76
CA TYR A 100 9.62 -3.03 12.04
C TYR A 100 9.74 -4.56 12.09
N VAL A 101 9.54 -5.17 13.27
CA VAL A 101 9.65 -6.63 13.45
C VAL A 101 8.62 -7.36 12.60
N GLN A 102 7.38 -6.88 12.51
CA GLN A 102 6.37 -7.48 11.65
C GLN A 102 6.77 -7.40 10.17
N CYS A 103 7.30 -6.27 9.68
CA CYS A 103 7.83 -6.18 8.31
C CYS A 103 8.95 -7.20 8.07
N ARG A 104 9.89 -7.33 9.02
CA ARG A 104 11.02 -8.26 8.93
C ARG A 104 10.57 -9.72 8.86
N LEU A 105 9.63 -10.11 9.71
CA LEU A 105 9.11 -11.48 9.77
C LEU A 105 8.33 -11.81 8.50
N TYR A 106 7.46 -10.91 8.03
CA TYR A 106 6.74 -11.11 6.78
C TYR A 106 7.70 -11.24 5.59
N ARG A 107 8.77 -10.44 5.53
CA ARG A 107 9.83 -10.60 4.53
C ARG A 107 10.51 -11.97 4.62
N GLN A 108 10.84 -12.44 5.83
CA GLN A 108 11.47 -13.75 6.05
C GLN A 108 10.62 -14.90 5.49
N TYR A 109 9.31 -14.82 5.62
CA TYR A 109 8.40 -15.86 5.16
C TYR A 109 8.01 -15.74 3.69
N LEU A 110 7.70 -14.53 3.20
CA LEU A 110 7.04 -14.34 1.91
C LEU A 110 8.00 -14.00 0.77
N ARG A 111 9.18 -13.43 1.04
CA ARG A 111 10.15 -13.11 -0.01
C ARG A 111 10.81 -14.40 -0.52
N ASP A 112 10.67 -14.67 -1.81
CA ASP A 112 11.35 -15.79 -2.46
C ASP A 112 12.84 -15.52 -2.60
N GLY A 113 13.67 -16.49 -2.19
CA GLY A 113 15.12 -16.36 -2.20
C GLY A 113 15.73 -16.28 -3.61
N SER A 114 15.05 -16.84 -4.60
CA SER A 114 15.56 -16.95 -5.98
C SER A 114 15.16 -15.75 -6.85
N THR A 115 13.90 -15.33 -6.78
CA THR A 115 13.38 -14.23 -7.62
C THR A 115 13.41 -12.89 -6.90
N GLY A 116 13.40 -12.88 -5.57
CA GLY A 116 13.19 -11.69 -4.75
C GLY A 116 11.74 -11.19 -4.71
N LEU A 117 10.83 -11.80 -5.48
CA LEU A 117 9.41 -11.49 -5.46
C LEU A 117 8.76 -12.00 -4.16
N TRP A 118 7.71 -11.34 -3.74
CA TRP A 118 6.92 -11.74 -2.57
C TRP A 118 5.78 -12.65 -3.00
N ARG A 119 5.66 -13.78 -2.29
CA ARG A 119 4.52 -14.69 -2.32
C ARG A 119 3.30 -13.99 -1.74
N HIS A 120 2.13 -14.24 -2.32
CA HIS A 120 0.88 -13.65 -1.87
C HIS A 120 0.43 -14.22 -0.52
N VAL A 121 0.10 -15.51 -0.45
CA VAL A 121 -0.40 -16.18 0.76
C VAL A 121 0.36 -17.47 1.05
N LEU A 122 0.96 -17.57 2.24
CA LEU A 122 1.58 -18.79 2.75
C LEU A 122 0.98 -19.21 4.10
N LEU A 123 1.21 -20.49 4.45
CA LEU A 123 0.75 -21.17 5.68
C LEU A 123 -0.78 -21.35 5.77
N GLY A 124 -1.24 -22.47 6.34
CA GLY A 124 -2.67 -22.82 6.37
C GLY A 124 -3.23 -23.19 4.99
N THR A 125 -4.56 -23.17 4.86
CA THR A 125 -5.34 -23.49 3.63
C THR A 125 -6.48 -22.49 3.46
N ARG A 126 -7.01 -22.27 2.26
CA ARG A 126 -8.23 -21.43 2.12
C ARG A 126 -9.43 -22.08 2.82
N VAL A 127 -10.45 -21.27 3.15
CA VAL A 127 -11.66 -21.69 3.91
C VAL A 127 -12.43 -22.82 3.22
N ASP A 128 -12.30 -22.92 1.89
CA ASP A 128 -12.90 -23.94 1.04
C ASP A 128 -12.03 -25.21 0.86
N GLY A 129 -10.91 -25.31 1.58
CA GLY A 129 -9.97 -26.43 1.47
C GLY A 129 -9.08 -26.37 0.24
N VAL A 130 -9.13 -25.29 -0.55
CA VAL A 130 -8.24 -25.06 -1.68
C VAL A 130 -6.86 -24.62 -1.17
N PRO A 131 -5.75 -25.05 -1.80
CA PRO A 131 -4.44 -24.51 -1.47
C PRO A 131 -4.44 -22.98 -1.49
N ASN A 132 -3.61 -22.37 -0.64
CA ASN A 132 -3.37 -20.94 -0.69
C ASN A 132 -2.84 -20.50 -2.06
N ASP A 133 -2.78 -19.19 -2.28
CA ASP A 133 -2.13 -18.61 -3.45
C ASP A 133 -0.66 -18.29 -3.15
N PRO A 134 0.30 -19.19 -3.43
CA PRO A 134 1.73 -18.88 -3.32
C PRO A 134 2.22 -18.12 -4.56
N GLY A 135 1.36 -17.62 -5.44
CA GLY A 135 1.78 -16.86 -6.62
C GLY A 135 2.49 -15.56 -6.24
N PHE A 136 3.24 -15.00 -7.19
CA PHE A 136 3.86 -13.68 -7.05
C PHE A 136 2.88 -12.59 -7.48
N TRP A 137 1.81 -12.41 -6.70
CA TRP A 137 0.80 -11.41 -6.97
C TRP A 137 1.41 -10.00 -6.90
N SER A 138 1.28 -9.25 -7.99
CA SER A 138 1.95 -7.96 -8.18
C SER A 138 1.46 -6.91 -7.20
N THR A 139 0.15 -6.87 -6.92
CA THR A 139 -0.42 -5.96 -5.91
C THR A 139 0.11 -6.27 -4.52
N GLY A 140 0.25 -7.56 -4.16
CA GLY A 140 0.87 -7.99 -2.90
C GLY A 140 2.31 -7.49 -2.72
N ASN A 141 3.11 -7.48 -3.79
CA ASN A 141 4.45 -6.89 -3.77
C ASN A 141 4.38 -5.37 -3.56
N GLY A 142 3.45 -4.69 -4.22
CA GLY A 142 3.18 -3.27 -4.01
C GLY A 142 2.79 -2.94 -2.56
N TRP A 143 1.93 -3.75 -1.95
CA TRP A 143 1.54 -3.61 -0.54
C TRP A 143 2.73 -3.74 0.40
N ALA A 144 3.61 -4.72 0.16
CA ALA A 144 4.82 -4.89 0.96
C ALA A 144 5.72 -3.65 0.90
N ALA A 145 6.00 -3.13 -0.31
CA ALA A 145 6.80 -1.93 -0.48
C ALA A 145 6.14 -0.68 0.14
N ALA A 146 4.86 -0.48 -0.10
CA ALA A 146 4.11 0.66 0.42
C ALA A 146 4.06 0.64 1.96
N GLY A 147 3.79 -0.52 2.56
CA GLY A 147 3.74 -0.68 4.01
C GLY A 147 5.07 -0.40 4.68
N MET A 148 6.16 -0.96 4.13
CA MET A 148 7.52 -0.70 4.64
C MET A 148 7.93 0.78 4.51
N LEU A 149 7.55 1.45 3.42
CA LEU A 149 7.79 2.89 3.26
C LEU A 149 7.03 3.72 4.30
N ARG A 150 5.80 3.35 4.65
CA ARG A 150 5.03 4.02 5.71
C ARG A 150 5.71 3.84 7.06
N VAL A 151 6.12 2.62 7.42
CA VAL A 151 6.86 2.38 8.67
C VAL A 151 8.17 3.16 8.70
N TYR A 152 8.92 3.19 7.59
CA TYR A 152 10.14 4.00 7.48
C TYR A 152 9.86 5.48 7.74
N ALA A 153 8.86 6.06 7.07
CA ALA A 153 8.50 7.45 7.19
C ALA A 153 8.07 7.79 8.63
N THR A 154 7.28 6.92 9.26
CA THR A 154 6.86 7.08 10.66
C THR A 154 8.06 7.07 11.62
N ILE A 155 9.00 6.11 11.47
CA ILE A 155 10.20 6.07 12.31
C ILE A 155 11.05 7.32 12.10
N LYS A 156 11.31 7.70 10.84
CA LYS A 156 12.14 8.84 10.46
C LYS A 156 11.63 10.16 11.04
N ASN A 157 10.32 10.34 11.11
CA ASN A 157 9.69 11.57 11.64
C ASN A 157 9.36 11.49 13.14
N SER A 158 9.77 10.42 13.83
CA SER A 158 9.59 10.26 15.28
C SER A 158 10.80 10.75 16.09
N GLU A 159 10.61 10.93 17.40
CA GLU A 159 11.71 11.18 18.34
C GLU A 159 12.71 10.01 18.46
N PHE A 160 12.34 8.82 17.96
CA PHE A 160 13.15 7.61 18.03
C PHE A 160 14.05 7.39 16.80
N ALA A 161 13.95 8.22 15.75
CA ALA A 161 14.69 8.07 14.50
C ALA A 161 16.20 7.86 14.71
N GLY A 162 16.80 8.62 15.63
CA GLY A 162 18.22 8.52 15.95
C GLY A 162 18.64 7.15 16.49
N SER A 163 17.73 6.46 17.19
CA SER A 163 17.95 5.15 17.83
C SER A 163 17.51 3.96 16.97
N MET A 164 16.90 4.20 15.81
CA MET A 164 16.33 3.17 14.93
C MET A 164 16.92 3.22 13.51
N LYS A 165 18.18 3.67 13.40
CA LYS A 165 18.86 3.83 12.10
C LYS A 165 19.03 2.52 11.35
N ASN A 166 19.28 1.42 12.06
CA ASN A 166 19.45 0.11 11.45
C ASN A 166 18.13 -0.40 10.86
N GLU A 167 17.05 -0.26 11.63
CA GLU A 167 15.69 -0.60 11.22
C GLU A 167 15.26 0.20 9.99
N MET A 168 15.56 1.50 9.96
CA MET A 168 15.33 2.34 8.78
C MET A 168 16.15 1.90 7.57
N ASN A 169 17.42 1.54 7.74
CA ASN A 169 18.29 1.07 6.66
C ASN A 169 17.79 -0.27 6.09
N ASP A 170 17.34 -1.16 6.94
CA ASP A 170 16.73 -2.43 6.57
C ASP A 170 15.46 -2.21 5.72
N LEU A 171 14.52 -1.40 6.22
CA LEU A 171 13.27 -1.09 5.49
C LEU A 171 13.56 -0.46 4.13
N LYS A 172 14.51 0.47 4.05
CA LYS A 172 14.98 1.06 2.80
C LYS A 172 15.46 -0.04 1.83
N THR A 173 16.35 -0.91 2.30
CA THR A 173 16.94 -1.99 1.49
C THR A 173 15.87 -2.96 1.01
N TRP A 174 14.91 -3.33 1.87
CA TRP A 174 13.85 -4.28 1.52
C TRP A 174 12.87 -3.70 0.49
N VAL A 175 12.59 -2.40 0.54
CA VAL A 175 11.81 -1.72 -0.51
C VAL A 175 12.59 -1.72 -1.83
N GLU A 176 13.90 -1.49 -1.81
CA GLU A 176 14.74 -1.59 -3.02
C GLU A 176 14.73 -3.00 -3.61
N GLU A 177 14.74 -4.04 -2.78
CA GLU A 177 14.63 -5.44 -3.23
C GLU A 177 13.30 -5.69 -3.96
N VAL A 178 12.18 -5.17 -3.44
CA VAL A 178 10.88 -5.29 -4.11
C VAL A 178 10.90 -4.58 -5.46
N HIS A 179 11.41 -3.35 -5.52
CA HIS A 179 11.55 -2.63 -6.79
C HIS A 179 12.44 -3.39 -7.78
N ILE A 180 13.56 -3.97 -7.32
CA ILE A 180 14.44 -4.80 -8.16
C ILE A 180 13.69 -5.99 -8.74
N ALA A 181 13.01 -6.76 -7.89
CA ALA A 181 12.29 -7.95 -8.30
C ALA A 181 11.16 -7.60 -9.27
N MET A 182 10.30 -6.63 -8.93
CA MET A 182 9.15 -6.25 -9.73
C MET A 182 9.54 -5.63 -11.07
N TYR A 183 10.41 -4.62 -11.10
CA TYR A 183 10.79 -3.98 -12.37
C TYR A 183 11.61 -4.89 -13.29
N SER A 184 12.15 -6.02 -12.81
CA SER A 184 12.74 -7.05 -13.67
C SER A 184 11.70 -7.80 -14.51
N GLN A 185 10.43 -7.76 -14.09
CA GLN A 185 9.30 -8.41 -14.77
C GLN A 185 8.52 -7.46 -15.69
N LEU A 186 8.79 -6.15 -15.65
CA LEU A 186 8.10 -5.18 -16.49
C LEU A 186 8.47 -5.38 -17.96
N ASP A 187 7.47 -5.66 -18.79
CA ASP A 187 7.63 -5.79 -20.23
C ASP A 187 7.43 -4.46 -20.98
N SER A 188 7.41 -4.51 -22.31
CA SER A 188 7.27 -3.33 -23.17
C SER A 188 5.90 -2.63 -23.09
N SER A 189 4.88 -3.24 -22.46
CA SER A 189 3.60 -2.59 -22.22
C SER A 189 3.70 -1.49 -21.15
N ASN A 190 4.72 -1.56 -20.29
CA ASN A 190 4.89 -0.71 -19.10
C ASN A 190 3.76 -0.85 -18.06
N VAL A 191 2.98 -1.92 -18.13
CA VAL A 191 1.98 -2.32 -17.13
C VAL A 191 2.39 -3.69 -16.59
N PHE A 192 2.45 -3.85 -15.27
CA PHE A 192 2.72 -5.15 -14.67
C PHE A 192 1.56 -6.11 -14.92
N THR A 193 1.85 -7.40 -15.00
CA THR A 193 0.83 -8.45 -14.97
C THR A 193 0.32 -8.66 -13.53
N ASN A 194 -0.88 -9.21 -13.36
CA ASN A 194 -1.46 -9.52 -12.05
C ASN A 194 -0.57 -10.48 -11.24
N TYR A 195 0.02 -11.48 -11.89
CA TYR A 195 1.10 -12.31 -11.38
C TYR A 195 2.40 -11.99 -12.14
N ALA A 196 3.39 -11.46 -11.42
CA ALA A 196 4.55 -10.81 -11.99
C ALA A 196 5.40 -11.73 -12.87
N ASP A 197 5.49 -13.02 -12.55
CA ASP A 197 6.33 -14.00 -13.24
C ASP A 197 5.64 -14.74 -14.38
N GLN A 198 4.45 -14.30 -14.79
CA GLN A 198 3.60 -15.00 -15.75
C GLN A 198 3.18 -14.10 -16.91
N SER A 199 3.00 -14.70 -18.09
CA SER A 199 2.44 -14.02 -19.27
C SER A 199 1.04 -13.45 -18.96
N PRO A 200 0.68 -12.27 -19.49
CA PRO A 200 -0.68 -11.72 -19.36
C PRO A 200 -1.76 -12.62 -19.97
N THR A 201 -1.39 -13.59 -20.82
CA THR A 201 -2.33 -14.55 -21.43
C THR A 201 -2.45 -15.86 -20.64
N SER A 202 -1.69 -16.02 -19.55
CA SER A 202 -1.83 -17.17 -18.66
C SER A 202 -3.21 -17.18 -18.01
N ALA A 203 -3.71 -18.37 -17.66
CA ALA A 203 -4.97 -18.48 -16.94
C ALA A 203 -4.92 -17.66 -15.63
N ARG A 204 -5.95 -16.86 -15.35
CA ARG A 204 -6.05 -16.00 -14.16
C ARG A 204 -5.00 -14.88 -14.09
N ASN A 205 -4.37 -14.58 -15.22
CA ASN A 205 -3.44 -13.46 -15.36
C ASN A 205 -3.91 -12.49 -16.43
N PHE A 206 -3.49 -11.24 -16.30
CA PHE A 206 -3.86 -10.11 -17.14
C PHE A 206 -2.91 -8.96 -16.79
N TYR A 207 -2.84 -7.91 -17.60
CA TYR A 207 -2.20 -6.67 -17.17
C TYR A 207 -3.01 -6.03 -16.05
N ASP A 208 -2.36 -5.55 -14.99
CA ASP A 208 -3.02 -4.95 -13.83
C ASP A 208 -2.49 -3.53 -13.60
N ALA A 209 -3.35 -2.56 -13.93
CA ALA A 209 -3.07 -1.15 -13.73
C ALA A 209 -3.02 -0.78 -12.24
N SER A 210 -3.71 -1.53 -11.36
CA SER A 210 -3.70 -1.28 -9.91
C SER A 210 -2.30 -1.51 -9.33
N SER A 211 -1.72 -2.70 -9.50
CA SER A 211 -0.35 -2.98 -9.05
C SER A 211 0.67 -2.04 -9.69
N THR A 212 0.47 -1.67 -10.96
CA THR A 212 1.30 -0.68 -11.65
C THR A 212 1.25 0.69 -10.99
N ALA A 213 0.06 1.17 -10.66
CA ALA A 213 -0.12 2.45 -9.98
C ALA A 213 0.54 2.43 -8.59
N LEU A 214 0.32 1.36 -7.81
CA LEU A 214 0.89 1.22 -6.47
C LEU A 214 2.42 1.16 -6.52
N MET A 215 3.00 0.32 -7.37
CA MET A 215 4.45 0.14 -7.52
C MET A 215 5.16 1.41 -8.01
N ALA A 216 4.58 2.12 -8.98
CA ALA A 216 5.11 3.42 -9.40
C ALA A 216 5.03 4.43 -8.24
N GLY A 217 3.93 4.40 -7.47
CA GLY A 217 3.74 5.25 -6.30
C GLY A 217 4.81 5.02 -5.22
N THR A 218 5.21 3.77 -4.97
CA THR A 218 6.27 3.45 -4.01
C THR A 218 7.64 3.94 -4.47
N VAL A 219 7.94 3.97 -5.77
CA VAL A 219 9.18 4.58 -6.28
C VAL A 219 9.22 6.08 -6.02
N PHE A 220 8.16 6.81 -6.36
CA PHE A 220 8.11 8.26 -6.10
C PHE A 220 8.22 8.57 -4.60
N ARG A 221 7.48 7.82 -3.77
CA ARG A 221 7.53 7.99 -2.32
C ARG A 221 8.90 7.65 -1.76
N TYR A 222 9.52 6.56 -2.22
CA TYR A 222 10.89 6.21 -1.85
C TYR A 222 11.86 7.38 -2.12
N MET A 223 11.80 8.00 -3.31
CA MET A 223 12.67 9.12 -3.64
C MET A 223 12.44 10.33 -2.73
N VAL A 224 11.17 10.64 -2.40
CA VAL A 224 10.82 11.71 -1.47
C VAL A 224 11.39 11.43 -0.08
N GLU A 225 11.23 10.20 0.42
CA GLU A 225 11.67 9.83 1.75
C GLU A 225 13.19 9.74 1.88
N MET A 226 13.86 9.18 0.87
CA MET A 226 15.32 9.04 0.90
C MET A 226 16.05 10.31 0.44
N ARG A 227 15.31 11.32 -0.07
CA ARG A 227 15.87 12.47 -0.80
C ARG A 227 16.82 12.06 -1.93
N ASP A 228 16.55 10.90 -2.54
CA ASP A 228 17.37 10.34 -3.61
C ASP A 228 16.87 10.82 -4.97
N LYS A 229 17.58 11.80 -5.53
CA LYS A 229 17.28 12.36 -6.85
C LYS A 229 17.71 11.49 -8.04
N LYS A 230 18.45 10.40 -7.79
CA LYS A 230 19.06 9.56 -8.83
C LYS A 230 18.66 8.09 -8.71
N TYR A 231 17.53 7.82 -8.06
CA TYR A 231 17.08 6.45 -7.85
C TYR A 231 16.78 5.77 -9.20
N LYS A 232 17.38 4.59 -9.41
CA LYS A 232 17.46 3.91 -10.72
C LYS A 232 16.12 3.52 -11.37
N TYR A 233 15.04 3.47 -10.59
CA TYR A 233 13.69 3.12 -11.10
C TYR A 233 12.82 4.34 -11.41
N MET A 234 13.34 5.55 -11.22
CA MET A 234 12.61 6.80 -11.48
C MET A 234 12.03 6.84 -12.90
N ASP A 235 12.85 6.60 -13.92
CA ASP A 235 12.39 6.66 -15.31
C ASP A 235 11.30 5.64 -15.57
N ARG A 236 11.41 4.43 -15.00
CA ARG A 236 10.37 3.39 -15.13
C ARG A 236 9.07 3.77 -14.42
N ALA A 237 9.14 4.41 -13.26
CA ALA A 237 7.95 4.91 -12.57
C ALA A 237 7.28 6.07 -13.33
N GLN A 238 8.07 6.94 -13.99
CA GLN A 238 7.52 7.97 -14.87
C GLN A 238 6.91 7.38 -16.13
N THR A 239 7.53 6.36 -16.75
CA THR A 239 6.92 5.66 -17.88
C THR A 239 5.61 4.97 -17.48
N ALA A 240 5.57 4.31 -16.33
CA ALA A 240 4.32 3.73 -15.80
C ALA A 240 3.23 4.80 -15.60
N TRP A 241 3.59 5.98 -15.06
CA TRP A 241 2.68 7.12 -14.99
C TRP A 241 2.19 7.53 -16.39
N ASP A 242 3.11 7.77 -17.32
CA ASP A 242 2.78 8.25 -18.66
C ASP A 242 1.89 7.24 -19.40
N THR A 243 2.13 5.94 -19.22
CA THR A 243 1.29 4.86 -19.76
C THR A 243 -0.10 4.86 -19.14
N LEU A 244 -0.23 4.87 -17.81
CA LEU A 244 -1.54 4.84 -17.14
C LEU A 244 -2.41 6.07 -17.47
N PHE A 245 -1.80 7.23 -17.65
CA PHE A 245 -2.51 8.47 -17.99
C PHE A 245 -2.45 8.82 -19.48
N ALA A 246 -2.04 7.89 -20.34
CA ALA A 246 -1.99 8.09 -21.79
C ALA A 246 -3.39 8.29 -22.37
N THR A 247 -3.50 9.20 -23.33
CA THR A 247 -4.77 9.51 -24.00
C THR A 247 -4.69 9.19 -25.50
N ASN A 248 -5.79 8.65 -26.03
CA ASN A 248 -5.93 8.24 -27.44
C ASN A 248 -6.74 9.25 -28.27
N SER A 249 -7.17 10.36 -27.67
CA SER A 249 -8.01 11.38 -28.30
C SER A 249 -7.31 12.73 -28.32
N THR A 250 -7.39 13.44 -29.45
CA THR A 250 -7.01 14.86 -29.55
C THR A 250 -8.04 15.79 -28.92
N ASN A 251 -9.26 15.29 -28.67
CA ASN A 251 -10.32 15.98 -27.94
C ASN A 251 -10.33 15.43 -26.51
N LEU A 252 -9.47 15.98 -25.67
CA LEU A 252 -9.52 15.76 -24.23
C LEU A 252 -10.64 16.64 -23.67
N ASP A 253 -11.46 16.07 -22.80
CA ASP A 253 -12.41 16.89 -22.04
C ASP A 253 -11.64 17.79 -21.06
N ASN A 254 -12.10 19.03 -20.89
CA ASN A 254 -11.46 20.07 -20.08
C ASN A 254 -11.72 19.91 -18.57
N GLY A 255 -12.02 18.69 -18.10
CA GLY A 255 -11.99 18.35 -16.67
C GLY A 255 -13.24 17.73 -16.06
N ASP A 256 -14.26 17.36 -16.84
CA ASP A 256 -15.50 16.78 -16.29
C ASP A 256 -15.55 15.24 -16.38
N ASN A 257 -14.80 14.60 -17.28
CA ASN A 257 -14.74 13.14 -17.41
C ASN A 257 -13.36 12.64 -17.90
N PHE A 258 -13.18 11.32 -17.94
CA PHE A 258 -11.97 10.63 -18.40
C PHE A 258 -12.08 10.17 -19.86
N ILE A 259 -12.86 10.87 -20.70
CA ILE A 259 -13.00 10.51 -22.12
C ILE A 259 -11.63 10.55 -22.81
N GLY A 260 -11.32 9.47 -23.51
CA GLY A 260 -10.09 9.33 -24.30
C GLY A 260 -8.87 8.83 -23.52
N TYR A 261 -8.97 8.60 -22.21
CA TYR A 261 -7.91 7.93 -21.45
C TYR A 261 -7.85 6.44 -21.78
N SER A 262 -6.64 5.89 -21.86
CA SER A 262 -6.42 4.48 -22.25
C SER A 262 -6.70 3.49 -21.12
N HIS A 263 -6.46 3.92 -19.87
CA HIS A 263 -6.59 3.08 -18.67
C HIS A 263 -7.66 3.57 -17.70
N PHE A 264 -8.56 4.43 -18.15
CA PHE A 264 -9.71 4.87 -17.37
C PHE A 264 -10.98 4.72 -18.20
N THR A 265 -12.05 4.23 -17.59
CA THR A 265 -13.39 4.37 -18.15
C THR A 265 -13.78 5.86 -18.16
N GLU A 266 -14.79 6.24 -18.93
CA GLU A 266 -15.22 7.65 -19.03
C GLU A 266 -15.62 8.25 -17.68
N ASP A 267 -16.18 7.43 -16.78
CA ASP A 267 -16.55 7.79 -15.40
C ASP A 267 -15.40 7.66 -14.39
N GLY A 268 -14.18 7.37 -14.85
CA GLY A 268 -12.95 7.45 -14.05
C GLY A 268 -12.51 6.16 -13.36
N TRP A 269 -13.03 5.00 -13.76
CA TRP A 269 -12.56 3.72 -13.24
C TRP A 269 -11.27 3.25 -13.89
N LEU A 270 -10.23 3.03 -13.07
CA LEU A 270 -8.97 2.45 -13.53
C LEU A 270 -9.22 1.06 -14.15
N THR A 271 -8.61 0.78 -15.30
CA THR A 271 -8.73 -0.47 -16.04
C THR A 271 -7.47 -0.79 -16.87
N PRO A 272 -7.11 -2.06 -17.07
CA PRO A 272 -7.60 -3.25 -16.37
C PRO A 272 -7.16 -3.28 -14.91
N THR A 273 -8.00 -3.80 -14.01
CA THR A 273 -7.66 -3.92 -12.58
C THR A 273 -8.03 -5.29 -12.04
N VAL A 274 -7.35 -5.72 -10.98
CA VAL A 274 -7.74 -6.90 -10.22
C VAL A 274 -9.09 -6.73 -9.51
N ASN A 275 -9.88 -7.80 -9.43
CA ASN A 275 -11.12 -7.80 -8.67
C ASN A 275 -10.82 -7.83 -7.15
N PRO A 276 -11.31 -6.85 -6.36
CA PRO A 276 -11.00 -6.77 -4.93
C PRO A 276 -11.55 -7.94 -4.10
N ASN A 277 -12.53 -8.68 -4.62
CA ASN A 277 -13.12 -9.84 -3.94
C ASN A 277 -12.56 -11.18 -4.44
N ASP A 278 -11.83 -11.18 -5.56
CA ASP A 278 -11.17 -12.37 -6.11
C ASP A 278 -9.95 -11.94 -6.93
N TYR A 279 -8.79 -11.98 -6.28
CA TYR A 279 -7.51 -11.58 -6.85
C TYR A 279 -7.09 -12.37 -8.10
N SER A 280 -7.76 -13.48 -8.41
CA SER A 280 -7.45 -14.33 -9.55
C SER A 280 -8.21 -13.98 -10.83
N ILE A 281 -9.10 -12.98 -10.78
CA ILE A 281 -9.88 -12.53 -11.93
C ILE A 281 -9.77 -11.01 -12.11
N GLN A 282 -9.87 -10.57 -13.37
CA GLN A 282 -9.93 -9.16 -13.69
C GLN A 282 -11.28 -8.58 -13.24
N GLY A 283 -11.21 -7.47 -12.51
CA GLY A 283 -12.35 -6.68 -12.09
C GLY A 283 -12.70 -5.58 -13.09
N THR A 284 -13.86 -4.96 -12.86
CA THR A 284 -14.32 -3.77 -13.61
C THR A 284 -14.31 -2.51 -12.75
N HIS A 285 -14.44 -2.66 -11.43
CA HIS A 285 -14.49 -1.56 -10.47
C HIS A 285 -13.68 -1.96 -9.22
N SER A 286 -12.52 -1.35 -9.04
CA SER A 286 -11.63 -1.63 -7.90
C SER A 286 -11.47 -0.36 -7.05
N PRO A 287 -12.09 -0.30 -5.85
CA PRO A 287 -11.85 0.80 -4.91
C PRO A 287 -10.38 0.90 -4.50
N GLU A 288 -9.68 -0.24 -4.41
CA GLU A 288 -8.25 -0.28 -4.14
C GLU A 288 -7.45 0.35 -5.29
N GLY A 289 -7.77 0.01 -6.54
CA GLY A 289 -7.18 0.63 -7.72
C GLY A 289 -7.33 2.16 -7.71
N GLN A 290 -8.50 2.67 -7.31
CA GLN A 290 -8.72 4.12 -7.14
C GLN A 290 -7.84 4.71 -6.04
N ALA A 291 -7.75 4.05 -4.89
CA ALA A 291 -6.85 4.48 -3.83
C ALA A 291 -5.39 4.52 -4.31
N PHE A 292 -4.96 3.55 -5.13
CA PHE A 292 -3.60 3.48 -5.66
C PHE A 292 -3.30 4.62 -6.62
N VAL A 293 -4.25 4.99 -7.47
CA VAL A 293 -4.16 6.19 -8.33
C VAL A 293 -3.96 7.44 -7.48
N VAL A 294 -4.77 7.63 -6.44
CA VAL A 294 -4.65 8.78 -5.53
C VAL A 294 -3.28 8.79 -4.83
N MET A 295 -2.81 7.63 -4.38
CA MET A 295 -1.50 7.49 -3.75
C MET A 295 -0.34 7.81 -4.71
N LEU A 296 -0.43 7.32 -5.96
CA LEU A 296 0.53 7.62 -7.02
C LEU A 296 0.57 9.12 -7.32
N HIS A 297 -0.59 9.77 -7.48
CA HIS A 297 -0.70 11.22 -7.66
C HIS A 297 -0.03 12.00 -6.53
N ALA A 298 -0.33 11.64 -5.27
CA ALA A 298 0.25 12.30 -4.12
C ALA A 298 1.78 12.14 -4.06
N ALA A 299 2.28 10.92 -4.24
CA ALA A 299 3.72 10.65 -4.23
C ALA A 299 4.46 11.39 -5.34
N ARG A 300 3.92 11.41 -6.57
CA ARG A 300 4.52 12.12 -7.69
C ARG A 300 4.51 13.64 -7.49
N ARG A 301 3.40 14.20 -6.99
CA ARG A 301 3.32 15.63 -6.65
C ARG A 301 4.39 16.03 -5.63
N ASP A 302 4.54 15.25 -4.56
CA ASP A 302 5.54 15.53 -3.53
C ASP A 302 6.98 15.42 -4.09
N TRP A 303 7.23 14.47 -5.00
CA TRP A 303 8.49 14.35 -5.73
C TRP A 303 8.77 15.56 -6.64
N GLN A 304 7.76 16.06 -7.37
CA GLN A 304 7.89 17.27 -8.19
C GLN A 304 8.23 18.49 -7.34
N ALA A 305 7.55 18.65 -6.19
CA ALA A 305 7.82 19.74 -5.26
C ALA A 305 9.26 19.67 -4.71
N MET A 306 9.76 18.48 -4.37
CA MET A 306 11.15 18.27 -3.94
C MET A 306 12.19 18.69 -5.02
N ASN A 307 11.81 18.63 -6.29
CA ASN A 307 12.67 18.96 -7.42
C ASN A 307 12.43 20.37 -8.00
N GLY A 308 11.66 21.23 -7.31
CA GLY A 308 11.41 22.61 -7.73
C GLY A 308 10.38 22.76 -8.85
N GLY A 309 9.62 21.71 -9.16
CA GLY A 309 8.50 21.77 -10.11
C GLY A 309 7.27 22.41 -9.49
N LEU A 310 7.10 23.73 -9.62
CA LEU A 310 5.82 24.40 -9.43
C LEU A 310 5.15 24.55 -10.80
N ASN A 311 4.34 23.57 -11.20
CA ASN A 311 3.36 23.71 -12.28
C ASN A 311 2.04 23.07 -11.85
N PHE A 312 1.24 23.84 -11.11
CA PHE A 312 -0.14 23.51 -10.82
C PHE A 312 -0.99 23.78 -12.07
N GLN A 313 -1.14 22.76 -12.91
CA GLN A 313 -2.37 22.56 -13.68
C GLN A 313 -2.95 21.20 -13.25
N VAL A 314 -3.65 21.21 -12.12
CA VAL A 314 -4.51 20.10 -11.71
C VAL A 314 -5.94 20.53 -12.01
N HIS A 315 -6.61 19.76 -12.86
CA HIS A 315 -8.02 19.97 -13.21
C HIS A 315 -8.88 20.01 -11.94
N VAL A 316 -9.82 20.95 -11.88
CA VAL A 316 -10.57 21.35 -10.68
C VAL A 316 -11.33 20.18 -10.03
N GLY A 317 -11.65 19.11 -10.77
CA GLY A 317 -12.24 17.88 -10.23
C GLY A 317 -11.32 17.03 -9.33
N LEU A 318 -9.99 17.11 -9.49
CA LEU A 318 -9.00 16.32 -8.73
C LEU A 318 -8.52 17.00 -7.43
N LEU A 319 -8.82 18.30 -7.27
CA LEU A 319 -8.38 19.11 -6.13
C LEU A 319 -9.03 18.68 -4.80
N LEU A 320 -10.29 18.24 -4.83
CA LEU A 320 -10.99 17.74 -3.63
C LEU A 320 -10.41 16.40 -3.11
N PHE A 321 -9.86 15.56 -3.99
CA PHE A 321 -9.24 14.28 -3.60
C PHE A 321 -7.80 14.42 -3.10
N SER A 322 -7.05 15.37 -3.67
CA SER A 322 -5.62 15.54 -3.38
C SER A 322 -5.28 16.11 -1.99
N ILE A 323 -6.24 16.75 -1.31
CA ILE A 323 -6.10 17.24 0.08
C ILE A 323 -6.16 16.07 1.07
N VAL A 324 -7.00 15.06 0.82
CA VAL A 324 -7.07 13.84 1.64
C VAL A 324 -5.82 12.97 1.45
N ALA A 325 -5.25 12.94 0.23
CA ALA A 325 -4.11 12.08 -0.10
C ALA A 325 -2.78 12.48 0.58
N THR A 326 -2.60 13.76 0.91
CA THR A 326 -1.44 14.22 1.70
C THR A 326 -1.49 13.66 3.12
N VAL A 327 -2.69 13.48 3.68
CA VAL A 327 -2.91 12.85 4.99
C VAL A 327 -2.69 11.33 4.95
N ILE A 328 -2.80 10.70 3.77
CA ILE A 328 -2.55 9.25 3.58
C ILE A 328 -1.05 8.93 3.60
N TRP A 329 -0.17 9.88 3.28
CA TRP A 329 1.28 9.65 3.17
C TRP A 329 2.18 10.53 4.02
N ALA A 330 1.72 11.72 4.41
CA ALA A 330 2.52 12.70 5.14
C ALA A 330 1.84 13.00 6.47
N ILE A 331 2.06 12.08 7.40
CA ILE A 331 2.26 12.18 8.87
C ILE A 331 2.65 10.77 9.28
#